data_AF-A0AAJ3HQG8-F1
#
_entry.id   AF-A0AAJ3HQG8-F1
#
_cell.length_a   1.000
_cell.length_b   1.000
_cell.length_c   1.000
_cell.angle_alpha   90.00
_cell.angle_beta   90.00
_cell.angle_gamma   90.00
#
_symmetry.space_group_name_H-M   'P 1'
#
loop_
_entity.id
_entity.type
_entity.pdbx_description
1 polymer ?
#
loop_
_entity_poly.entity_id
_entity_poly.type
_entity_poly.pdbx_seq_one_letter_code
_entity_poly.pdbx_strand_id
1 'polypeptide(L)'
;MNNLISTNASMTSKEIAELVGSREDSVKRTIERLAEKNVISEPPTVDGIKAANGTTPLHYVFTGEKGKRDSIIVVAQLSPEFTARLVDRWKELEDERVKPKSQAEIIAAMALANLESERRISHVEQKVEQVNEVVEQIKQGTIPVGWIGYSLARTKSGMTVDKCKTLTKQFNVRKNKITILTPEGMPRPMAIIHEADFISAFKAMMSEAEKRGTRWHHPKMGLFQAIG
;
A
#
# COMPACT_ATOMS: atom_id res chain seq x y z
N MET A 1 48.09 58.09 -13.99
CA MET A 1 47.93 57.06 -12.95
C MET A 1 46.62 56.34 -13.22
N ASN A 2 46.70 55.06 -13.57
CA ASN A 2 45.59 54.27 -14.09
C ASN A 2 44.55 53.99 -13.01
N ASN A 3 43.38 54.62 -13.13
CA ASN A 3 42.15 54.13 -12.53
C ASN A 3 41.74 52.85 -13.27
N LEU A 4 42.22 51.70 -12.80
CA LEU A 4 41.60 50.42 -13.11
C LEU A 4 40.20 50.45 -12.49
N ILE A 5 39.20 50.74 -13.31
CA ILE A 5 37.79 50.59 -12.97
C ILE A 5 37.61 49.11 -12.60
N SER A 6 37.46 48.83 -11.29
CA SER A 6 37.00 47.52 -10.83
C SER A 6 35.62 47.29 -11.45
N THR A 7 35.56 46.45 -12.48
CA THR A 7 34.34 46.11 -13.22
C THR A 7 33.36 45.27 -12.38
N ASN A 8 33.79 44.80 -11.20
CA ASN A 8 32.95 44.07 -10.27
C ASN A 8 32.41 45.01 -9.19
N ALA A 9 31.09 44.96 -8.97
CA ALA A 9 30.42 45.67 -7.88
C ALA A 9 31.05 45.27 -6.53
N SER A 10 31.34 46.29 -5.72
CA SER A 10 31.96 46.16 -4.41
C SER A 10 31.19 46.95 -3.38
N MET A 11 31.29 46.54 -2.11
CA MET A 11 30.78 47.31 -0.98
C MET A 11 31.79 47.28 0.17
N THR A 12 32.04 48.43 0.79
CA THR A 12 33.01 48.61 1.87
C THR A 12 32.35 48.56 3.25
N SER A 13 33.13 48.30 4.31
CA SER A 13 32.64 48.39 5.70
C SER A 13 32.05 49.76 6.05
N LYS A 14 32.57 50.83 5.44
CA LYS A 14 32.06 52.18 5.61
C LYS A 14 30.68 52.37 4.98
N GLU A 15 30.48 51.89 3.75
CA GLU A 15 29.16 51.92 3.08
C GLU A 15 28.14 51.07 3.84
N ILE A 16 28.55 49.92 4.38
CA ILE A 16 27.68 49.10 5.25
C ILE A 16 27.29 49.88 6.52
N ALA A 17 28.25 50.58 7.15
CA ALA A 17 28.00 51.39 8.34
C ALA A 17 26.97 52.49 8.07
N GLU A 18 27.10 53.18 6.93
CA GLU A 18 26.15 54.18 6.47
C GLU A 18 24.76 53.56 6.19
N LEU A 19 24.73 52.39 5.54
CA LEU A 19 23.49 51.68 5.21
C LEU A 19 22.69 51.26 6.45
N VAL A 20 23.36 50.77 7.50
CA VAL A 20 22.70 50.32 8.75
C VAL A 20 22.65 51.42 9.82
N GLY A 21 23.07 52.65 9.51
CA GLY A 21 23.09 53.77 10.46
C GLY A 21 23.94 53.51 11.72
N SER A 22 25.00 52.72 11.59
CA SER A 22 25.87 52.31 12.70
C SER A 22 27.28 52.87 12.57
N ARG A 23 28.05 52.85 13.66
CA ARG A 23 29.48 53.20 13.61
C ARG A 23 30.27 52.13 12.86
N GLU A 24 31.22 52.55 12.04
CA GLU A 24 32.04 51.62 11.26
C GLU A 24 32.83 50.65 12.15
N ASP A 25 33.29 51.07 13.33
CA ASP A 25 33.97 50.19 14.29
C ASP A 25 33.09 49.02 14.74
N SER A 26 31.78 49.23 14.90
CA SER A 26 30.83 48.16 15.22
C SER A 26 30.67 47.18 14.06
N VAL A 27 30.73 47.68 12.82
CA VAL A 27 30.70 46.85 11.61
C VAL A 27 31.97 46.00 11.53
N LYS A 28 33.15 46.59 11.69
CA LYS A 28 34.44 45.88 11.66
C LYS A 28 34.51 44.75 12.68
N ARG A 29 34.15 45.03 13.94
CA ARG A 29 34.06 43.99 15.00
C ARG A 29 33.10 42.88 14.64
N THR A 30 32.00 43.20 13.96
CA THR A 30 31.02 42.20 13.52
C THR A 30 31.59 41.34 12.39
N ILE A 31 32.31 41.94 11.45
CA ILE A 31 33.01 41.23 10.37
C ILE A 31 34.04 40.25 10.95
N GLU A 32 34.93 40.73 11.82
CA GLU A 32 35.96 39.91 12.49
C GLU A 32 35.31 38.72 13.22
N ARG A 33 34.31 38.98 14.06
CA ARG A 33 33.59 37.93 14.80
C ARG A 33 32.90 36.91 13.89
N LEU A 34 32.35 37.34 12.75
CA LEU A 34 31.70 36.44 11.80
C LEU A 34 32.71 35.61 11.00
N ALA A 35 33.88 36.19 10.69
CA ALA A 35 34.99 35.51 10.05
C ALA A 35 35.60 34.46 10.99
N GLU A 36 35.84 34.79 12.27
CA GLU A 36 36.30 33.85 13.31
C GLU A 36 35.36 32.65 13.47
N LYS A 37 34.05 32.89 13.39
CA LYS A 37 33.02 31.84 13.45
C LYS A 37 32.85 31.07 12.13
N ASN A 38 33.63 31.38 11.10
CA ASN A 38 33.52 30.82 9.76
C ASN A 38 32.12 30.98 9.13
N VAL A 39 31.36 32.01 9.53
CA VAL A 39 30.04 32.33 8.94
C VAL A 39 30.21 33.06 7.62
N ILE A 40 31.23 33.93 7.55
CA ILE A 40 31.68 34.63 6.35
C ILE A 40 33.16 34.33 6.10
N SER A 41 33.65 34.60 4.90
CA SER A 41 35.10 34.64 4.67
C SER A 41 35.69 35.97 5.08
N GLU A 42 36.91 35.95 5.60
CA GLU A 42 37.63 37.16 5.96
C GLU A 42 37.84 38.05 4.72
N PRO A 43 37.23 39.25 4.67
CA PRO A 43 37.34 40.12 3.51
C PRO A 43 38.72 40.79 3.47
N PRO A 44 39.26 41.11 2.29
CA PRO A 44 40.45 41.94 2.18
C PRO A 44 40.19 43.37 2.65
N THR A 45 41.24 44.06 3.09
CA THR A 45 41.19 45.48 3.48
C THR A 45 41.76 46.37 2.39
N VAL A 46 41.20 47.57 2.25
CA VAL A 46 41.66 48.62 1.34
C VAL A 46 41.83 49.95 2.08
N ASP A 47 42.77 50.76 1.61
CA ASP A 47 43.00 52.10 2.12
C ASP A 47 41.86 53.04 1.72
N GLY A 48 41.33 53.76 2.72
CA GLY A 48 40.35 54.82 2.55
C GLY A 48 40.98 56.17 2.20
N ILE A 49 40.16 57.21 2.23
CA ILE A 49 40.63 58.58 1.96
C ILE A 49 41.41 59.08 3.19
N LYS A 50 42.62 59.59 2.96
CA LYS A 50 43.46 60.17 4.01
C LYS A 50 42.70 61.27 4.75
N ALA A 51 42.49 61.07 6.04
CA ALA A 51 41.77 62.01 6.89
C ALA A 51 42.64 63.24 7.19
N ALA A 52 41.99 64.32 7.66
CA ALA A 52 42.65 65.60 7.96
C ALA A 52 43.75 65.48 9.04
N ASN A 53 43.67 64.46 9.89
CA ASN A 53 44.69 64.11 10.88
C ASN A 53 45.89 63.34 10.28
N GLY A 54 45.94 63.16 8.96
CA GLY A 54 47.01 62.47 8.25
C GLY A 54 46.91 60.94 8.26
N THR A 55 45.91 60.35 8.93
CA THR A 55 45.73 58.89 9.00
C THR A 55 44.91 58.38 7.81
N THR A 56 45.29 57.24 7.24
CA THR A 56 44.52 56.56 6.19
C THR A 56 43.69 55.45 6.85
N PRO A 57 42.35 55.58 6.90
CA PRO A 57 41.51 54.56 7.51
C PRO A 57 41.46 53.31 6.62
N LEU A 58 41.61 52.12 7.22
CA LEU A 58 41.44 50.85 6.51
C LEU A 58 39.96 50.45 6.51
N HIS A 59 39.47 49.96 5.38
CA HIS A 59 38.10 49.49 5.21
C HIS A 59 38.10 48.04 4.68
N TYR A 60 37.21 47.19 5.18
CA TYR A 60 37.00 45.87 4.56
C TYR A 60 36.25 46.05 3.24
N VAL A 61 36.61 45.29 2.20
CA VAL A 61 35.94 45.33 0.90
C VAL A 61 35.34 43.97 0.54
N PHE A 62 34.06 43.97 0.20
CA PHE A 62 33.31 42.81 -0.26
C PHE A 62 33.16 42.88 -1.78
N THR A 63 33.61 41.85 -2.51
CA THR A 63 33.55 41.78 -3.97
C THR A 63 33.01 40.44 -4.46
N GLY A 64 32.38 40.45 -5.65
CA GLY A 64 31.82 39.25 -6.28
C GLY A 64 30.61 38.67 -5.53
N GLU A 65 30.13 37.50 -5.97
CA GLU A 65 28.94 36.86 -5.39
C GLU A 65 29.13 36.47 -3.92
N LYS A 66 30.33 35.99 -3.57
CA LYS A 66 30.68 35.62 -2.21
C LYS A 66 30.69 36.83 -1.28
N GLY A 67 31.33 37.93 -1.70
CA GLY A 67 31.30 39.19 -0.95
C GLY A 67 29.88 39.76 -0.81
N LYS A 68 29.05 39.64 -1.87
CA LYS A 68 27.64 40.04 -1.81
C LYS A 68 26.87 39.24 -0.75
N ARG A 69 27.00 37.91 -0.72
CA ARG A 69 26.39 37.08 0.33
C ARG A 69 26.87 37.48 1.72
N ASP A 70 28.17 37.57 1.90
CA ASP A 70 28.79 37.78 3.20
C ASP A 70 28.46 39.18 3.76
N SER A 71 28.39 40.20 2.91
CA SER A 71 27.95 41.54 3.29
C SER A 71 26.46 41.61 3.68
N ILE A 72 25.58 40.84 3.03
CA ILE A 72 24.17 40.72 3.44
C ILE A 72 24.07 40.08 4.83
N ILE A 73 24.91 39.07 5.13
CA ILE A 73 24.95 38.43 6.45
C ILE A 73 25.39 39.44 7.53
N VAL A 74 26.40 40.26 7.24
CA VAL A 74 26.86 41.32 8.15
C VAL A 74 25.73 42.32 8.42
N VAL A 75 25.03 42.77 7.37
CA VAL A 75 23.86 43.68 7.50
C VAL A 75 22.74 43.05 8.33
N ALA A 76 22.41 41.78 8.07
CA ALA A 76 21.37 41.06 8.82
C ALA A 76 21.70 40.95 10.32
N GLN A 77 22.98 40.80 10.67
CA GLN A 77 23.40 40.73 12.06
C GLN A 77 23.37 42.10 12.77
N LEU A 78 23.54 43.20 12.01
CA LEU A 78 23.57 44.58 12.52
C LEU A 78 22.19 45.24 12.55
N SER A 79 21.28 44.85 11.66
CA SER A 79 19.90 45.32 11.64
C SER A 79 18.92 44.15 11.85
N PRO A 80 18.69 43.76 13.12
CA PRO A 80 17.69 42.75 13.44
C PRO A 80 16.27 43.17 13.01
N GLU A 81 16.00 44.48 12.89
CA GLU A 81 14.73 45.00 12.39
C GLU A 81 14.53 44.66 10.91
N PHE A 82 15.60 44.71 10.10
CA PHE A 82 15.54 44.28 8.71
C PHE A 82 15.25 42.78 8.61
N THR A 83 15.89 41.96 9.45
CA THR A 83 15.61 40.52 9.52
C THR A 83 14.17 40.23 9.98
N ALA A 84 13.66 40.96 10.97
CA ALA A 84 12.28 40.82 11.42
C ALA A 84 11.29 41.10 10.28
N ARG A 85 11.49 42.20 9.53
CA ARG A 85 10.65 42.51 8.35
C ARG A 85 10.72 41.45 7.26
N LEU A 86 11.88 40.84 7.05
CA LEU A 86 12.02 39.73 6.10
C LEU A 86 11.20 38.52 6.56
N VAL A 87 11.26 38.18 7.85
CA VAL A 87 10.48 37.08 8.44
C VAL A 87 8.99 37.36 8.36
N ASP A 88 8.55 38.56 8.74
CA ASP A 88 7.14 38.96 8.66
C ASP A 88 6.62 38.89 7.23
N ARG A 89 7.43 39.33 6.26
CA ARG A 89 7.07 39.22 4.84
C ARG A 89 6.90 37.78 4.37
N TRP A 90 7.73 36.86 4.84
CA TRP A 90 7.57 35.45 4.51
C TRP A 90 6.29 34.87 5.12
N LYS A 91 5.98 35.22 6.37
CA LYS A 91 4.73 34.83 7.01
C LYS A 91 3.51 35.36 6.25
N GLU A 92 3.51 36.63 5.83
CA GLU A 92 2.43 37.18 4.99
C GLU A 92 2.24 36.37 3.71
N LEU A 93 3.33 36.02 3.01
CA LEU A 93 3.28 35.24 1.77
C LEU A 93 2.80 33.80 2.02
N GLU A 94 3.18 33.21 3.14
CA GLU A 94 2.71 31.90 3.57
C GLU A 94 1.22 31.94 3.89
N ASP A 95 0.78 32.92 4.68
CA ASP A 95 -0.63 33.11 5.06
C ASP A 95 -1.51 33.40 3.83
N GLU A 96 -1.03 34.18 2.86
CA GLU A 96 -1.71 34.39 1.57
C GLU A 96 -1.88 33.08 0.76
N ARG A 97 -0.96 32.13 0.94
CA ARG A 97 -0.99 30.82 0.29
C ARG A 97 -1.75 29.76 1.08
N VAL A 98 -1.89 29.91 2.40
CA VAL A 98 -2.78 29.10 3.25
C VAL A 98 -4.23 29.61 3.12
N LYS A 99 -4.72 29.75 1.88
CA LYS A 99 -6.17 29.82 1.68
C LYS A 99 -6.76 28.44 1.99
N PRO A 100 -7.89 28.36 2.72
CA PRO A 100 -8.64 27.12 2.80
C PRO A 100 -8.92 26.65 1.36
N LYS A 101 -8.69 25.37 1.09
CA LYS A 101 -8.88 24.78 -0.24
C LYS A 101 -10.18 25.29 -0.83
N SER A 102 -10.14 25.82 -2.04
CA SER A 102 -11.36 26.34 -2.67
C SER A 102 -12.38 25.20 -2.81
N GLN A 103 -13.67 25.53 -2.86
CA GLN A 103 -14.71 24.52 -3.08
C GLN A 103 -14.41 23.65 -4.31
N ALA A 104 -13.82 24.22 -5.36
CA ALA A 104 -13.40 23.51 -6.56
C ALA A 104 -12.26 22.50 -6.29
N GLU A 105 -11.28 22.85 -5.47
CA GLU A 105 -10.18 21.95 -5.09
C GLU A 105 -10.66 20.79 -4.22
N ILE A 106 -11.63 21.02 -3.33
CA ILE A 106 -12.25 19.97 -2.52
C ILE A 106 -13.03 19.00 -3.43
N ILE A 107 -13.83 19.52 -4.36
CA ILE A 107 -14.57 18.70 -5.33
C ILE A 107 -13.60 17.89 -6.19
N ALA A 108 -12.51 18.49 -6.68
CA ALA A 108 -11.50 17.79 -7.48
C ALA A 108 -10.82 16.66 -6.71
N ALA A 109 -10.44 16.91 -5.45
CA ALA A 109 -9.86 15.87 -4.58
C ALA A 109 -10.85 14.73 -4.31
N MET A 110 -12.12 15.05 -4.08
CA MET A 110 -13.17 14.06 -3.85
C MET A 110 -13.45 13.23 -5.11
N ALA A 111 -13.47 13.85 -6.29
CA ALA A 111 -13.64 13.15 -7.57
C ALA A 111 -12.50 12.16 -7.83
N LEU A 112 -11.25 12.56 -7.53
CA LEU A 112 -10.08 11.68 -7.62
C LEU A 112 -10.18 10.47 -6.69
N ALA A 113 -10.57 10.70 -5.43
CA ALA A 113 -10.77 9.63 -4.46
C ALA A 113 -11.89 8.66 -4.86
N ASN A 114 -12.99 9.18 -5.41
CA ASN A 114 -14.09 8.35 -5.90
C ASN A 114 -13.66 7.46 -7.07
N LEU A 115 -12.92 8.00 -8.05
CA LEU A 115 -12.40 7.21 -9.18
C LEU A 115 -11.48 6.07 -8.72
N GLU A 116 -10.63 6.32 -7.72
CA GLU A 116 -9.77 5.28 -7.15
C GLU A 116 -10.59 4.21 -6.43
N SER A 117 -11.63 4.61 -5.69
CA SER A 117 -12.57 3.68 -5.06
C SER A 117 -13.31 2.84 -6.09
N GLU A 118 -13.82 3.42 -7.17
CA GLU A 118 -14.50 2.69 -8.25
C GLU A 118 -13.58 1.63 -8.87
N ARG A 119 -12.33 1.98 -9.17
CA ARG A 119 -11.35 1.00 -9.68
C ARG A 119 -11.10 -0.15 -8.71
N ARG A 120 -11.03 0.14 -7.40
CA ARG A 120 -10.89 -0.89 -6.37
C ARG A 120 -12.11 -1.81 -6.34
N ILE A 121 -13.33 -1.25 -6.43
CA ILE A 121 -14.57 -2.02 -6.47
C ILE A 121 -14.59 -2.92 -7.70
N SER A 122 -14.33 -2.40 -8.90
CA SER A 122 -14.32 -3.21 -10.12
C SER A 122 -13.30 -4.36 -10.07
N HIS A 123 -12.13 -4.14 -9.47
CA HIS A 123 -11.14 -5.21 -9.27
C HIS A 123 -11.62 -6.28 -8.30
N VAL A 124 -12.29 -5.88 -7.22
CA VAL A 124 -12.89 -6.82 -6.26
C VAL A 124 -14.02 -7.60 -6.94
N GLU A 125 -14.89 -6.95 -7.70
CA GLU A 125 -15.97 -7.60 -8.45
C GLU A 125 -15.44 -8.67 -9.41
N GLN A 126 -14.38 -8.37 -10.18
CA GLN A 126 -13.73 -9.36 -11.06
C GLN A 126 -13.20 -10.57 -10.30
N LYS A 127 -12.58 -10.35 -9.13
CA LYS A 127 -12.10 -11.45 -8.29
C LYS A 127 -13.26 -12.29 -7.75
N VAL A 128 -14.36 -11.66 -7.35
CA VAL A 128 -15.56 -12.36 -6.87
C VAL A 128 -16.14 -13.24 -7.98
N GLU A 129 -16.19 -12.75 -9.22
CA GLU A 129 -16.67 -13.53 -10.35
C GLU A 129 -15.79 -14.77 -10.60
N GLN A 130 -14.47 -14.61 -10.62
CA GLN A 130 -13.53 -15.73 -10.75
C GLN A 130 -13.68 -16.75 -9.62
N VAL A 131 -13.89 -16.30 -8.38
CA VAL A 131 -14.14 -17.19 -7.24
C VAL A 131 -15.46 -17.94 -7.42
N ASN A 132 -16.52 -17.27 -7.89
CA ASN A 132 -17.80 -17.90 -8.17
C ASN A 132 -17.68 -18.99 -9.25
N GLU A 133 -16.95 -18.73 -10.34
CA GLU A 133 -16.68 -19.71 -11.40
C GLU A 133 -15.97 -20.96 -10.86
N VAL A 134 -14.93 -20.76 -10.04
CA VAL A 134 -14.20 -21.87 -9.39
C VAL A 134 -15.12 -22.65 -8.44
N VAL A 135 -15.96 -21.96 -7.67
CA VAL A 135 -16.93 -22.62 -6.77
C VAL A 135 -17.92 -23.47 -7.56
N GLU A 136 -18.44 -22.98 -8.68
CA GLU A 136 -19.34 -23.77 -9.54
C GLU A 136 -18.64 -24.98 -10.17
N GLN A 137 -17.38 -24.85 -10.59
CA GLN A 137 -16.58 -25.99 -11.05
C GLN A 137 -16.34 -27.03 -9.95
N ILE A 138 -16.07 -26.60 -8.70
CA ILE A 138 -15.92 -27.51 -7.55
C ILE A 138 -17.24 -28.23 -7.24
N LYS A 139 -18.37 -27.53 -7.33
CA LYS A 139 -19.70 -28.16 -7.17
C LYS A 139 -19.96 -29.21 -8.25
N GLN A 140 -19.48 -29.00 -9.48
CA GLN A 140 -19.57 -29.95 -10.59
C GLN A 140 -18.57 -31.12 -10.42
N GLY A 141 -18.88 -32.04 -9.52
CA GLY A 141 -18.10 -33.29 -9.34
C GLY A 141 -17.92 -33.72 -7.89
N THR A 142 -18.22 -32.83 -6.93
CA THR A 142 -18.13 -33.16 -5.50
C THR A 142 -19.41 -33.82 -5.01
N ILE A 143 -19.30 -35.03 -4.46
CA ILE A 143 -20.41 -35.70 -3.78
C ILE A 143 -20.70 -34.95 -2.47
N PRO A 144 -21.95 -34.53 -2.19
CA PRO A 144 -22.27 -33.83 -0.94
C PRO A 144 -21.91 -34.65 0.29
N VAL A 145 -21.52 -33.98 1.37
CA VAL A 145 -21.19 -34.64 2.65
C VAL A 145 -22.36 -35.53 3.10
N GLY A 146 -22.05 -36.76 3.51
CA GLY A 146 -23.04 -37.76 3.93
C GLY A 146 -23.65 -38.58 2.78
N TRP A 147 -23.32 -38.26 1.52
CA TRP A 147 -23.73 -39.03 0.35
C TRP A 147 -22.56 -39.84 -0.22
N ILE A 148 -22.86 -41.00 -0.79
CA ILE A 148 -21.87 -41.89 -1.40
C ILE A 148 -22.38 -42.46 -2.73
N GLY A 149 -21.46 -42.75 -3.64
CA GLY A 149 -21.75 -43.52 -4.84
C GLY A 149 -21.84 -45.03 -4.57
N TYR A 150 -22.46 -45.76 -5.49
CA TYR A 150 -22.58 -47.22 -5.37
C TYR A 150 -21.24 -47.97 -5.36
N SER A 151 -20.17 -47.38 -5.91
CA SER A 151 -18.82 -47.92 -5.85
C SER A 151 -18.31 -48.02 -4.41
N LEU A 152 -18.46 -46.95 -3.63
CA LEU A 152 -18.10 -46.92 -2.21
C LEU A 152 -19.06 -47.77 -1.36
N ALA A 153 -20.35 -47.79 -1.70
CA ALA A 153 -21.33 -48.66 -1.05
C ALA A 153 -20.99 -50.15 -1.21
N ARG A 154 -20.51 -50.58 -2.39
CA ARG A 154 -19.94 -51.92 -2.61
C ARG A 154 -18.76 -52.18 -1.67
N THR A 155 -17.81 -51.25 -1.58
CA THR A 155 -16.63 -51.44 -0.72
C THR A 155 -17.02 -51.56 0.76
N LYS A 156 -18.00 -50.76 1.22
CA LYS A 156 -18.46 -50.78 2.63
C LYS A 156 -19.29 -52.02 2.99
N SER A 157 -20.05 -52.58 2.04
CA SER A 157 -20.95 -53.72 2.28
C SER A 157 -20.40 -55.07 1.80
N GLY A 158 -19.41 -55.08 0.90
CA GLY A 158 -18.93 -56.27 0.20
C GLY A 158 -19.89 -56.82 -0.85
N MET A 159 -21.05 -56.20 -1.04
CA MET A 159 -22.05 -56.63 -2.01
C MET A 159 -21.74 -56.12 -3.41
N THR A 160 -22.18 -56.84 -4.44
CA THR A 160 -22.10 -56.32 -5.81
C THR A 160 -22.91 -55.02 -5.95
N VAL A 161 -22.53 -54.15 -6.88
CA VAL A 161 -23.21 -52.87 -7.11
C VAL A 161 -24.71 -53.06 -7.35
N ASP A 162 -25.11 -54.11 -8.06
CA ASP A 162 -26.53 -54.38 -8.31
C ASP A 162 -27.27 -54.81 -7.05
N LYS A 163 -26.62 -55.55 -6.14
CA LYS A 163 -27.19 -55.83 -4.81
C LYS A 163 -27.29 -54.58 -3.95
N CYS A 164 -26.30 -53.67 -4.01
CA CYS A 164 -26.44 -52.36 -3.36
C CYS A 164 -27.65 -51.58 -3.91
N LYS A 165 -27.89 -51.59 -5.23
CA LYS A 165 -29.10 -50.98 -5.82
C LYS A 165 -30.38 -51.68 -5.39
N THR A 166 -30.37 -53.01 -5.30
CA THR A 166 -31.52 -53.79 -4.80
C THR A 166 -31.82 -53.41 -3.35
N LEU A 167 -30.81 -53.34 -2.48
CA LEU A 167 -30.97 -52.91 -1.08
C LEU A 167 -31.58 -51.51 -1.02
N THR A 168 -31.01 -50.55 -1.75
CA THR A 168 -31.52 -49.17 -1.78
C THR A 168 -32.99 -49.13 -2.18
N LYS A 169 -33.41 -49.96 -3.15
CA LYS A 169 -34.80 -50.05 -3.59
C LYS A 169 -35.71 -50.73 -2.56
N GLN A 170 -35.28 -51.85 -1.98
CA GLN A 170 -36.11 -52.68 -1.08
C GLN A 170 -36.26 -52.08 0.33
N PHE A 171 -35.28 -51.28 0.76
CA PHE A 171 -35.24 -50.66 2.10
C PHE A 171 -35.44 -49.13 2.06
N ASN A 172 -35.88 -48.59 0.91
CA ASN A 172 -36.19 -47.17 0.71
C ASN A 172 -35.08 -46.19 1.16
N VAL A 173 -33.83 -46.55 0.87
CA VAL A 173 -32.67 -45.69 1.18
C VAL A 173 -32.74 -44.42 0.33
N ARG A 174 -32.54 -43.25 0.96
CA ARG A 174 -32.54 -41.96 0.25
C ARG A 174 -31.50 -41.96 -0.87
N LYS A 175 -31.96 -41.62 -2.08
CA LYS A 175 -31.16 -41.57 -3.31
C LYS A 175 -31.32 -40.21 -3.99
N ASN A 176 -30.24 -39.74 -4.61
CA ASN A 176 -30.19 -38.51 -5.39
C ASN A 176 -29.33 -38.73 -6.65
N LYS A 177 -29.31 -37.77 -7.57
CA LYS A 177 -28.46 -37.79 -8.77
C LYS A 177 -27.59 -36.55 -8.78
N ILE A 178 -26.32 -36.73 -9.11
CA ILE A 178 -25.36 -35.64 -9.33
C ILE A 178 -24.75 -35.78 -10.72
N THR A 179 -24.23 -34.68 -11.26
CA THR A 179 -23.45 -34.68 -12.50
C THR A 179 -21.98 -34.76 -12.13
N ILE A 180 -21.29 -35.78 -12.61
CA ILE A 180 -19.85 -35.96 -12.42
C ILE A 180 -19.17 -35.81 -13.78
N LEU A 181 -18.04 -35.11 -13.81
CA LEU A 181 -17.22 -35.00 -15.01
C LEU A 181 -16.37 -36.27 -15.18
N THR A 182 -16.33 -36.83 -16.39
CA THR A 182 -15.38 -37.90 -16.74
C THR A 182 -13.95 -37.32 -16.82
N PRO A 183 -12.89 -38.16 -16.83
CA PRO A 183 -11.53 -37.70 -17.07
C PRO A 183 -11.35 -36.91 -18.38
N GLU A 184 -12.25 -37.11 -19.34
CA GLU A 184 -12.32 -36.41 -20.63
C GLU A 184 -13.17 -35.12 -20.58
N GLY A 185 -13.67 -34.73 -19.40
CA GLY A 185 -14.44 -33.49 -19.20
C GLY A 185 -15.92 -33.57 -19.58
N MET A 186 -16.45 -34.75 -19.90
CA MET A 186 -17.86 -34.90 -20.28
C MET A 186 -18.78 -35.04 -19.04
N PRO A 187 -19.90 -34.32 -18.96
CA PRO A 187 -20.84 -34.43 -17.83
C PRO A 187 -21.61 -35.76 -17.90
N ARG A 188 -21.55 -36.56 -16.83
CA ARG A 188 -22.29 -37.81 -16.71
C ARG A 188 -23.13 -37.84 -15.44
N PRO A 189 -24.43 -38.19 -15.51
CA PRO A 189 -25.24 -38.38 -14.31
C PRO A 189 -24.78 -39.63 -13.54
N MET A 190 -24.52 -39.50 -12.24
CA MET A 190 -24.29 -40.60 -11.30
C MET A 190 -25.34 -40.58 -10.20
N ALA A 191 -25.86 -41.75 -9.85
CA ALA A 191 -26.73 -41.92 -8.70
C ALA A 191 -25.91 -42.04 -7.41
N ILE A 192 -26.28 -41.26 -6.40
CA ILE A 192 -25.73 -41.26 -5.05
C ILE A 192 -26.82 -41.65 -4.04
N ILE A 193 -26.39 -42.17 -2.90
CA ILE A 193 -27.27 -42.59 -1.80
C ILE A 193 -26.76 -42.04 -0.47
N HIS A 194 -27.68 -41.80 0.48
CA HIS A 194 -27.30 -41.34 1.81
C HIS A 194 -26.60 -42.47 2.57
N GLU A 195 -25.39 -42.21 3.08
CA GLU A 195 -24.54 -43.25 3.65
C GLU A 195 -25.14 -43.89 4.90
N ALA A 196 -25.60 -43.07 5.86
CA ALA A 196 -26.11 -43.57 7.13
C ALA A 196 -27.37 -44.43 6.94
N ASP A 197 -28.23 -44.04 5.99
CA ASP A 197 -29.44 -44.78 5.64
C ASP A 197 -29.07 -46.14 5.01
N PHE A 198 -28.10 -46.14 4.10
CA PHE A 198 -27.62 -47.37 3.46
C PHE A 198 -27.01 -48.35 4.47
N ILE A 199 -26.15 -47.86 5.37
CA ILE A 199 -25.53 -48.69 6.41
C ILE A 199 -26.59 -49.24 7.36
N SER A 200 -27.57 -48.43 7.75
CA SER A 200 -28.67 -48.86 8.62
C SER A 200 -29.52 -49.94 7.95
N ALA A 201 -29.89 -49.74 6.67
CA ALA A 201 -30.59 -50.74 5.87
C ALA A 201 -29.79 -52.02 5.69
N PHE A 202 -28.48 -51.91 5.46
CA PHE A 202 -27.59 -53.06 5.30
C PHE A 202 -27.52 -53.89 6.58
N LYS A 203 -27.35 -53.25 7.74
CA LYS A 203 -27.33 -53.93 9.05
C LYS A 203 -28.65 -54.64 9.33
N ALA A 204 -29.79 -53.98 9.09
CA ALA A 204 -31.12 -54.57 9.28
C ALA A 204 -31.34 -55.78 8.35
N MET A 205 -30.98 -55.66 7.08
CA MET A 205 -31.03 -56.78 6.13
C MET A 205 -30.13 -57.95 6.57
N MET A 206 -28.91 -57.67 7.05
CA MET A 206 -27.98 -58.72 7.50
C MET A 206 -28.49 -59.45 8.74
N SER A 207 -29.19 -58.78 9.67
CA SER A 207 -29.79 -59.45 10.83
C SER A 207 -30.88 -60.46 10.47
N GLU A 208 -31.53 -60.29 9.32
CA GLU A 208 -32.58 -61.19 8.80
C GLU A 208 -32.02 -62.23 7.79
N ALA A 209 -30.73 -62.17 7.47
CA ALA A 209 -30.12 -63.01 6.44
C ALA A 209 -29.61 -64.35 6.99
N GLU A 210 -29.88 -65.43 6.26
CA GLU A 210 -29.38 -66.77 6.57
C GLU A 210 -28.08 -67.06 5.82
N LYS A 211 -27.06 -67.54 6.53
CA LYS A 211 -25.80 -67.98 5.90
C LYS A 211 -25.98 -69.34 5.22
N ARG A 212 -25.71 -69.41 3.92
CA ARG A 212 -25.75 -70.63 3.09
C ARG A 212 -24.39 -70.86 2.42
N GLY A 213 -23.50 -71.55 3.14
CA GLY A 213 -22.12 -71.79 2.70
C GLY A 213 -21.30 -70.50 2.64
N THR A 214 -20.80 -70.14 1.46
CA THR A 214 -20.03 -68.91 1.20
C THR A 214 -20.89 -67.71 0.81
N ARG A 215 -22.22 -67.86 0.82
CA ARG A 215 -23.20 -66.84 0.43
C ARG A 215 -24.25 -66.64 1.52
N TRP A 216 -24.96 -65.52 1.44
CA TRP A 216 -26.09 -65.16 2.28
C TRP A 216 -27.39 -65.24 1.48
N HIS A 217 -28.48 -65.62 2.13
CA HIS A 217 -29.82 -65.63 1.56
C HIS A 217 -30.74 -64.73 2.39
N HIS A 218 -31.49 -63.86 1.72
CA HIS A 218 -32.52 -63.03 2.36
C HIS A 218 -33.74 -62.90 1.43
N PRO A 219 -35.00 -62.97 1.93
CA PRO A 219 -36.20 -63.02 1.08
C PRO A 219 -36.30 -61.89 0.06
N LYS A 220 -35.95 -60.65 0.45
CA LYS A 220 -35.98 -59.46 -0.45
C LYS A 220 -34.74 -59.32 -1.34
N MET A 221 -33.68 -60.08 -1.09
CA MET A 221 -32.36 -59.90 -1.72
C MET A 221 -31.88 -61.14 -2.48
N GLY A 222 -32.53 -62.29 -2.34
CA GLY A 222 -32.09 -63.57 -2.88
C GLY A 222 -30.74 -64.00 -2.31
N LEU A 223 -29.96 -64.77 -3.10
CA LEU A 223 -28.58 -65.11 -2.78
C LEU A 223 -27.64 -63.93 -3.08
N PHE A 224 -26.74 -63.60 -2.16
CA PHE A 224 -25.73 -62.56 -2.31
C PHE A 224 -24.45 -62.86 -1.51
N GLN A 225 -23.39 -62.12 -1.79
CA GLN A 225 -22.17 -62.07 -0.99
C GLN A 225 -22.08 -60.68 -0.35
N ALA A 226 -21.57 -60.62 0.86
CA ALA A 226 -21.36 -59.39 1.62
C ALA A 226 -20.08 -59.56 2.47
N ILE A 227 -19.49 -58.45 2.90
CA ILE A 227 -18.48 -58.47 3.95
C ILE A 227 -19.16 -59.04 5.19
N GLY A 228 -18.56 -60.10 5.74
CA GLY A 228 -19.05 -60.80 6.93
C GLY A 228 -18.85 -59.99 8.19
#